data_AF-A0A8K0IHQ9-F1
#
_entry.id   AF-A0A8K0IHQ9-F1
#
_cell.length_a   1.000
_cell.length_b   1.000
_cell.length_c   1.000
_cell.angle_alpha   90.00
_cell.angle_beta   90.00
_cell.angle_gamma   90.00
#
_symmetry.space_group_name_H-M   'P 1'
#
loop_
_entity.id
_entity.type
_entity.pdbx_description
1 polymer ?
#
loop_
_entity_poly.entity_id
_entity_poly.type
_entity_poly.pdbx_seq_one_letter_code
_entity_poly.pdbx_strand_id
1 'polypeptide(L)'
;MIQDAILEMKAPFQLMSELKYKMRSSKLCWPGDEGEERWNQAWQAIKKVWASKWNERAYVSCRKAKLNHDDLCMAVLVQEVINADYAFVSHTRNPISGNPSEIYTEIVKGLGETLVGAYPGRAMSFTTKKSALQSPNIISYPSKPVGMFIKKSLIFRSDSNGEDLEGYAGAGLYDSVTMDKMEKVVLDYSCDPLIWDKSYQQSIFKRIAEAGKIVEGIFGSAQDIEGVVKDAEIYIVQTRPQI
;
A
#
# COMPACT_ATOMS: atom_id res chain seq x y z
N MET A 1 -1.25 -13.48 -24.66
CA MET A 1 -2.17 -14.63 -24.87
C MET A 1 -3.00 -14.93 -23.61
N ILE A 2 -2.40 -15.29 -22.46
CA ILE A 2 -3.20 -15.57 -21.24
C ILE A 2 -3.75 -14.29 -20.60
N GLN A 3 -2.93 -13.24 -20.45
CA GLN A 3 -3.39 -11.96 -19.89
C GLN A 3 -4.54 -11.38 -20.70
N ASP A 4 -4.41 -11.36 -22.04
CA ASP A 4 -5.46 -10.87 -22.93
C ASP A 4 -6.76 -11.67 -22.76
N ALA A 5 -6.69 -13.00 -22.64
CA ALA A 5 -7.86 -13.83 -22.40
C ALA A 5 -8.55 -13.51 -21.07
N ILE A 6 -7.79 -13.22 -20.01
CA ILE A 6 -8.34 -12.77 -18.72
C ILE A 6 -9.01 -11.40 -18.89
N LEU A 7 -8.40 -10.48 -19.62
CA LEU A 7 -8.94 -9.13 -19.85
C LEU A 7 -10.22 -9.13 -20.68
N GLU A 8 -10.50 -10.18 -21.47
CA GLU A 8 -11.76 -10.33 -22.22
C GLU A 8 -12.89 -11.00 -21.39
N MET A 9 -12.62 -11.43 -20.16
CA MET A 9 -13.64 -12.07 -19.33
C MET A 9 -14.79 -11.12 -18.98
N LYS A 10 -16.00 -11.68 -18.98
CA LYS A 10 -17.23 -11.03 -18.50
C LYS A 10 -17.51 -11.48 -17.07
N ALA A 11 -17.93 -10.55 -16.23
CA ALA A 11 -18.31 -10.88 -14.86
C ALA A 11 -19.54 -11.79 -14.86
N PRO A 12 -19.48 -12.99 -14.23
CA PRO A 12 -20.66 -13.80 -14.02
C PRO A 12 -21.70 -13.05 -13.17
N PHE A 13 -22.98 -13.21 -13.48
CA PHE A 13 -24.06 -12.53 -12.76
C PHE A 13 -24.04 -12.82 -11.25
N GLN A 14 -23.74 -14.06 -10.87
CA GLN A 14 -23.64 -14.47 -9.47
C GLN A 14 -22.51 -13.73 -8.76
N LEU A 15 -21.32 -13.65 -9.37
CA LEU A 15 -20.17 -12.93 -8.83
C LEU A 15 -20.50 -11.44 -8.62
N MET A 16 -21.11 -10.81 -9.63
CA MET A 16 -21.50 -9.40 -9.56
C MET A 16 -22.51 -9.16 -8.43
N SER A 17 -23.49 -10.05 -8.27
CA SER A 17 -24.53 -9.96 -7.23
C SER A 17 -23.93 -10.11 -5.83
N GLU A 18 -23.05 -11.09 -5.63
CA GLU A 18 -22.38 -11.29 -4.35
C GLU A 18 -21.43 -10.14 -4.02
N LEU A 19 -20.63 -9.68 -4.99
CA LEU A 19 -19.71 -8.56 -4.80
C LEU A 19 -20.48 -7.30 -4.40
N LYS A 20 -21.58 -6.99 -5.11
CA LYS A 20 -22.46 -5.86 -4.76
C LYS A 20 -23.00 -5.96 -3.34
N TYR A 21 -23.48 -7.14 -2.95
CA TYR A 21 -23.98 -7.38 -1.59
C TYR A 21 -22.88 -7.17 -0.54
N LYS A 22 -21.70 -7.78 -0.75
CA LYS A 22 -20.57 -7.71 0.18
C LYS A 22 -20.03 -6.30 0.33
N MET A 23 -19.81 -5.58 -0.77
CA MET A 23 -19.36 -4.18 -0.74
C MET A 23 -20.31 -3.32 0.10
N ARG A 24 -21.62 -3.42 -0.14
CA ARG A 24 -22.63 -2.67 0.63
C ARG A 24 -22.65 -3.04 2.10
N SER A 25 -22.59 -4.33 2.42
CA SER A 25 -22.55 -4.80 3.82
C SER A 25 -21.30 -4.33 4.56
N SER A 26 -20.19 -4.14 3.84
CA SER A 26 -18.92 -3.58 4.33
C SER A 26 -18.86 -2.05 4.27
N LYS A 27 -19.99 -1.38 3.98
CA LYS A 27 -20.09 0.09 3.85
C LYS A 27 -19.22 0.69 2.73
N LEU A 28 -18.83 -0.11 1.74
CA LEU A 28 -18.17 0.36 0.51
C LEU A 28 -19.22 0.74 -0.54
N CYS A 29 -18.96 1.81 -1.28
CA CYS A 29 -19.79 2.22 -2.41
C CYS A 29 -19.71 1.17 -3.53
N TRP A 30 -20.86 0.74 -4.05
CA TRP A 30 -20.92 -0.12 -5.23
C TRP A 30 -20.71 0.72 -6.49
N PRO A 31 -19.64 0.50 -7.29
CA PRO A 31 -19.34 1.34 -8.45
C PRO A 31 -20.47 1.38 -9.49
N GLY A 32 -21.24 0.30 -9.63
CA GLY A 32 -22.35 0.26 -10.57
C GLY A 32 -23.55 1.14 -10.17
N ASP A 33 -23.59 1.70 -8.95
CA ASP A 33 -24.59 2.72 -8.60
C ASP A 33 -24.31 4.07 -9.32
N GLU A 34 -23.08 4.29 -9.80
CA GLU A 34 -22.68 5.45 -10.63
C GLU A 34 -22.84 5.19 -12.14
N GLY A 35 -23.26 3.98 -12.55
CA GLY A 35 -23.50 3.61 -13.94
C GLY A 35 -22.60 2.49 -14.47
N GLU A 36 -22.93 2.02 -15.67
CA GLU A 36 -22.26 0.87 -16.31
C GLU A 36 -20.78 1.13 -16.59
N GLU A 37 -20.42 2.35 -17.00
CA GLU A 37 -19.01 2.71 -17.25
C GLU A 37 -18.17 2.59 -15.97
N ARG A 38 -18.70 3.05 -14.83
CA ARG A 38 -17.99 2.99 -13.55
C ARG A 38 -17.82 1.55 -13.07
N TRP A 39 -18.86 0.73 -13.23
CA TRP A 39 -18.73 -0.71 -13.01
C TRP A 39 -17.68 -1.35 -13.92
N ASN A 40 -17.67 -1.01 -15.21
CA ASN A 40 -16.68 -1.52 -16.15
C ASN A 40 -15.25 -1.15 -15.74
N GLN A 41 -15.02 0.05 -15.21
CA GLN A 41 -13.72 0.45 -14.65
C GLN A 41 -13.29 -0.46 -13.48
N ALA A 42 -14.18 -0.69 -12.51
CA ALA A 42 -13.93 -1.60 -11.39
C ALA A 42 -13.66 -3.03 -11.86
N TRP A 43 -14.46 -3.54 -12.81
CA TRP A 43 -14.27 -4.87 -13.38
C TRP A 43 -12.94 -5.00 -14.12
N GLN A 44 -12.53 -3.97 -14.86
CA GLN A 44 -11.24 -3.94 -15.52
C GLN A 44 -10.09 -3.96 -14.49
N ALA A 45 -10.22 -3.27 -13.35
CA ALA A 45 -9.22 -3.32 -12.29
C ALA A 45 -9.09 -4.73 -11.69
N ILE A 46 -10.21 -5.41 -11.39
CA ILE A 46 -10.23 -6.80 -10.91
C ILE A 46 -9.51 -7.73 -11.91
N LYS A 47 -9.84 -7.63 -13.21
CA LYS A 47 -9.20 -8.45 -14.24
C LYS A 47 -7.71 -8.18 -14.37
N LYS A 48 -7.27 -6.93 -14.19
CA LYS A 48 -5.84 -6.59 -14.19
C LYS A 48 -5.10 -7.22 -13.02
N VAL A 49 -5.69 -7.26 -11.82
CA VAL A 49 -5.12 -7.98 -10.68
C VAL A 49 -4.98 -9.47 -11.01
N TRP A 50 -6.01 -10.12 -11.55
CA TRP A 50 -5.92 -11.52 -11.97
C TRP A 50 -4.92 -11.75 -13.10
N ALA A 51 -4.84 -10.84 -14.08
CA ALA A 51 -3.88 -10.92 -15.17
C ALA A 51 -2.43 -10.78 -14.68
N SER A 52 -2.22 -10.02 -13.60
CA SER A 52 -0.89 -9.83 -12.99
C SER A 52 -0.26 -11.12 -12.49
N LYS A 53 -1.07 -12.15 -12.21
CA LYS A 53 -0.61 -13.52 -11.97
C LYS A 53 0.37 -14.00 -13.05
N TRP A 54 0.13 -13.60 -14.29
CA TRP A 54 0.89 -14.01 -15.47
C TRP A 54 1.88 -12.94 -15.95
N ASN A 55 2.22 -11.96 -15.11
CA ASN A 55 3.33 -11.06 -15.40
C ASN A 55 4.64 -11.86 -15.47
N GLU A 56 5.58 -11.41 -16.30
CA GLU A 56 6.87 -12.08 -16.46
C GLU A 56 7.58 -12.25 -15.12
N ARG A 57 7.63 -11.18 -14.30
CA ARG A 57 8.22 -11.23 -12.96
C ARG A 57 7.53 -12.25 -12.04
N ALA A 58 6.21 -12.33 -12.09
CA ALA A 58 5.41 -13.27 -11.31
C ALA A 58 5.71 -14.71 -11.71
N TYR A 59 5.63 -15.00 -13.00
CA TYR A 59 5.89 -16.32 -13.54
C TYR A 59 7.31 -16.81 -13.26
N VAL A 60 8.32 -15.97 -13.49
CA VAL A 60 9.74 -16.30 -13.22
C VAL A 60 9.99 -16.54 -11.73
N SER A 61 9.41 -15.70 -10.86
CA SER A 61 9.55 -15.85 -9.41
C SER A 61 8.92 -17.16 -8.91
N CYS A 62 7.69 -17.49 -9.34
CA CYS A 62 7.04 -18.76 -8.99
C CYS A 62 7.87 -19.96 -9.46
N ARG A 63 8.39 -19.93 -10.69
CA ARG A 63 9.24 -21.00 -11.24
C ARG A 63 10.51 -21.18 -10.42
N LYS A 64 11.17 -20.09 -10.03
CA LYS A 64 12.37 -20.12 -9.19
C LYS A 64 12.07 -20.70 -7.80
N ALA A 65 10.92 -20.36 -7.25
CA ALA A 65 10.42 -20.89 -5.97
C ALA A 65 9.84 -22.32 -6.09
N LYS A 66 9.85 -22.92 -7.29
CA LYS A 66 9.25 -24.23 -7.59
C LYS A 66 7.77 -24.32 -7.21
N LEU A 67 7.07 -23.18 -7.24
CA LEU A 67 5.63 -23.12 -7.05
C LEU A 67 4.95 -23.56 -8.33
N ASN A 68 4.00 -24.47 -8.20
CA ASN A 68 3.13 -24.82 -9.30
C ASN A 68 2.17 -23.66 -9.56
N HIS A 69 2.23 -23.11 -10.76
CA HIS A 69 1.46 -21.93 -11.11
C HIS A 69 -0.05 -22.22 -11.19
N ASP A 70 -0.43 -23.48 -11.42
CA ASP A 70 -1.82 -23.93 -11.47
C ASP A 70 -2.47 -23.97 -10.08
N ASP A 71 -1.68 -24.19 -9.02
CA ASP A 71 -2.15 -24.24 -7.63
C ASP A 71 -2.26 -22.84 -6.99
N LEU A 72 -1.74 -21.81 -7.66
CA LEU A 72 -1.77 -20.43 -7.19
C LEU A 72 -3.16 -19.83 -7.43
N CYS A 73 -3.83 -19.45 -6.36
CA CYS A 73 -5.14 -18.79 -6.39
C CYS A 73 -4.98 -17.30 -6.05
N MET A 74 -5.51 -16.43 -6.91
CA MET A 74 -5.47 -14.97 -6.74
C MET A 74 -6.81 -14.46 -6.21
N ALA A 75 -6.81 -13.98 -4.97
CA ALA A 75 -7.88 -13.20 -4.40
C ALA A 75 -7.71 -11.71 -4.76
N VAL A 76 -8.79 -10.94 -4.61
CA VAL A 76 -8.78 -9.49 -4.82
C VAL A 76 -9.42 -8.82 -3.63
N LEU A 77 -8.61 -8.09 -2.86
CA LEU A 77 -9.10 -7.24 -1.79
C LEU A 77 -9.58 -5.91 -2.38
N VAL A 78 -10.84 -5.56 -2.13
CA VAL A 78 -11.41 -4.26 -2.52
C VAL A 78 -11.35 -3.32 -1.33
N GLN A 79 -10.63 -2.21 -1.48
CA GLN A 79 -10.38 -1.25 -0.40
C GLN A 79 -10.63 0.18 -0.88
N GLU A 80 -11.15 1.03 0.00
CA GLU A 80 -11.22 2.46 -0.27
C GLU A 80 -9.82 3.08 -0.30
N VAL A 81 -9.55 3.89 -1.31
CA VAL A 81 -8.32 4.71 -1.35
C VAL A 81 -8.53 5.97 -0.56
N ILE A 82 -7.69 6.16 0.45
CA ILE A 82 -7.63 7.40 1.22
C ILE A 82 -6.87 8.42 0.38
N ASN A 83 -7.48 9.59 0.14
CA ASN A 83 -6.80 10.74 -0.46
C ASN A 83 -5.81 11.34 0.55
N ALA A 84 -4.69 10.66 0.71
CA ALA A 84 -3.70 10.89 1.75
C ALA A 84 -2.92 12.19 1.54
N ASP A 85 -2.63 12.87 2.65
CA ASP A 85 -1.70 14.00 2.65
C ASP A 85 -0.26 13.46 2.60
N TYR A 86 -0.01 12.36 3.31
CA TYR A 86 1.26 11.64 3.31
C TYR A 86 1.05 10.12 3.32
N ALA A 87 2.00 9.38 2.77
CA ALA A 87 2.09 7.92 2.90
C ALA A 87 3.43 7.56 3.56
N PHE A 88 3.44 6.49 4.33
CA PHE A 88 4.63 6.04 5.04
C PHE A 88 4.79 4.53 4.99
N VAL A 89 6.05 4.10 5.09
CA VAL A 89 6.45 2.72 5.37
C VAL A 89 7.27 2.73 6.65
N SER A 90 6.91 1.85 7.60
CA SER A 90 7.52 1.76 8.91
C SER A 90 7.99 0.34 9.20
N HIS A 91 9.28 0.21 9.48
CA HIS A 91 9.90 -1.03 9.91
C HIS A 91 10.10 -0.97 11.42
N THR A 92 9.47 -1.89 12.14
CA THR A 92 9.52 -1.91 13.61
C THR A 92 10.81 -2.48 14.17
N ARG A 93 11.66 -3.10 13.33
CA ARG A 93 13.09 -3.28 13.57
C ARG A 93 13.86 -2.44 12.55
N ASN A 94 14.79 -1.62 13.00
CA ASN A 94 15.55 -0.74 12.12
C ASN A 94 16.27 -1.56 11.02
N PRO A 95 15.94 -1.39 9.73
CA PRO A 95 16.47 -2.23 8.65
C PRO A 95 17.92 -1.86 8.29
N ILE A 96 18.38 -0.68 8.72
CA ILE A 96 19.75 -0.20 8.47
C ILE A 96 20.70 -0.71 9.56
N SER A 97 20.33 -0.53 10.83
CA SER A 97 21.18 -0.92 11.97
C SER A 97 20.91 -2.33 12.49
N GLY A 98 19.78 -2.94 12.13
CA GLY A 98 19.29 -4.20 12.68
C GLY A 98 18.73 -4.09 14.11
N ASN A 99 18.68 -2.89 14.70
CA ASN A 99 18.29 -2.67 16.10
C ASN A 99 16.78 -2.91 16.32
N PRO A 100 16.37 -3.92 17.11
CA PRO A 100 14.96 -4.21 17.37
C PRO A 100 14.32 -3.23 18.35
N SER A 101 15.08 -2.32 18.97
CA SER A 101 14.54 -1.29 19.86
C SER A 101 14.21 0.02 19.12
N GLU A 102 14.40 0.07 17.81
CA GLU A 102 14.20 1.25 16.97
C GLU A 102 13.22 0.96 15.84
N ILE A 103 12.27 1.88 15.68
CA ILE A 103 11.37 1.96 14.53
C ILE A 103 12.02 2.90 13.51
N TYR A 104 12.14 2.45 12.26
CA TYR A 104 12.59 3.26 11.13
C TYR A 104 11.41 3.53 10.21
N THR A 105 11.20 4.79 9.84
CA THR A 105 10.06 5.19 8.99
C THR A 105 10.53 6.07 7.85
N GLU A 106 10.01 5.80 6.66
CA GLU A 106 10.06 6.69 5.51
C GLU A 106 8.67 7.25 5.24
N ILE A 107 8.58 8.54 4.94
CA ILE A 107 7.34 9.26 4.68
C ILE A 107 7.48 10.17 3.45
N VAL A 108 6.45 10.17 2.61
CA VAL A 108 6.35 10.94 1.36
C VAL A 108 5.02 11.68 1.32
N LYS A 109 4.97 12.77 0.56
CA LYS A 109 3.73 13.52 0.31
C LYS A 109 2.89 12.81 -0.75
N GLY A 110 1.59 12.71 -0.53
CA GLY A 110 0.65 11.97 -1.37
C GLY A 110 0.63 10.47 -1.07
N LEU A 111 0.37 9.65 -2.09
CA LEU A 111 0.16 8.20 -1.97
C LEU A 111 1.48 7.41 -1.87
N GLY A 112 1.38 6.15 -1.44
CA GLY A 112 2.50 5.23 -1.29
C GLY A 112 3.23 4.93 -2.60
N GLU A 113 2.56 5.09 -3.74
CA GLU A 113 3.16 5.00 -5.08
C GLU A 113 4.26 6.04 -5.30
N THR A 114 4.25 7.15 -4.54
CA THR A 114 5.34 8.13 -4.52
C THR A 114 6.63 7.55 -3.91
N LEU A 115 6.49 6.66 -2.93
CA LEU A 115 7.59 5.97 -2.25
C LEU A 115 8.14 4.85 -3.13
N VAL A 116 7.26 3.97 -3.60
CA VAL A 116 7.60 2.74 -4.36
C VAL A 116 8.02 3.05 -5.80
N GLY A 117 7.49 4.11 -6.40
CA GLY A 117 7.83 4.50 -7.76
C GLY A 117 9.30 4.89 -7.89
N ALA A 118 9.90 4.57 -9.04
CA ALA A 118 11.27 4.93 -9.41
C ALA A 118 11.42 6.43 -9.74
N TYR A 119 10.89 7.30 -8.87
CA TYR A 119 11.02 8.76 -8.98
C TYR A 119 12.30 9.21 -8.27
N PRO A 120 13.08 10.12 -8.88
CA PRO A 120 14.30 10.65 -8.28
C PRO A 120 14.00 11.38 -6.98
N GLY A 121 15.03 11.56 -6.16
CA GLY A 121 14.92 12.17 -4.84
C GLY A 121 14.64 11.16 -3.74
N ARG A 122 14.66 11.64 -2.50
CA ARG A 122 14.52 10.80 -1.30
C ARG A 122 13.24 11.11 -0.54
N ALA A 123 12.73 10.10 0.17
CA ALA A 123 11.71 10.31 1.18
C ALA A 123 12.28 11.05 2.39
N MET A 124 11.39 11.64 3.19
CA MET A 124 11.76 12.04 4.55
C MET A 124 11.89 10.77 5.37
N SER A 125 12.94 10.63 6.17
CA SER A 125 13.10 9.45 7.02
C SER A 125 13.47 9.84 8.43
N PHE A 126 13.00 9.05 9.39
CA PHE A 126 13.30 9.23 10.80
C PHE A 126 13.38 7.89 11.53
N THR A 127 14.03 7.90 12.68
CA THR A 127 14.10 6.78 13.60
C THR A 127 13.46 7.15 14.92
N THR A 128 12.90 6.19 15.65
CA THR A 128 12.34 6.43 16.99
C THR A 128 12.59 5.22 17.87
N LYS A 129 13.10 5.45 19.08
CA LYS A 129 13.29 4.38 20.07
C LYS A 129 11.93 3.97 20.64
N LYS A 130 11.66 2.67 20.72
CA LYS A 130 10.39 2.12 21.26
C LYS A 130 10.14 2.50 22.73
N SER A 131 11.20 2.86 23.47
CA SER A 131 11.14 3.37 24.83
C SER A 131 10.94 4.89 24.93
N ALA A 132 11.08 5.64 23.84
CA ALA A 132 11.01 7.10 23.81
C ALA A 132 10.33 7.59 22.51
N LEU A 133 9.05 7.24 22.33
CA LEU A 133 8.27 7.57 21.13
C LEU A 133 8.09 9.07 20.87
N GLN A 134 8.23 9.87 21.91
CA GLN A 134 8.16 11.33 21.91
C GLN A 134 9.41 12.02 21.34
N SER A 135 10.45 11.27 20.98
CA SER A 135 11.74 11.82 20.53
C SER A 135 12.19 11.20 19.21
N PRO A 136 11.45 11.43 18.10
CA PRO A 136 11.88 11.00 16.78
C PRO A 136 13.15 11.73 16.35
N ASN A 137 14.07 10.99 15.75
CA ASN A 137 15.34 11.48 15.22
C ASN A 137 15.30 11.46 13.69
N ILE A 138 15.31 12.65 13.08
CA ILE A 138 15.31 12.81 11.62
C ILE A 138 16.62 12.30 11.04
N ILE A 139 16.53 11.48 10.00
CA ILE A 139 17.66 10.93 9.26
C ILE A 139 17.82 11.65 7.92
N SER A 140 16.72 11.94 7.22
CA SER A 140 16.76 12.68 5.96
C SER A 140 15.54 13.57 5.77
N TYR A 141 15.74 14.71 5.12
CA TYR A 141 14.67 15.55 4.59
C TYR A 141 14.26 15.08 3.17
N PRO A 142 13.00 15.29 2.77
CA PRO A 142 12.51 14.82 1.48
C PRO A 142 13.04 15.68 0.33
N SER A 143 13.18 15.06 -0.84
CA SER A 143 13.59 15.76 -2.07
C SER A 143 12.95 15.21 -3.34
N LYS A 144 11.92 14.36 -3.22
CA LYS A 144 11.18 13.87 -4.39
C LYS A 144 10.49 15.06 -5.07
N PRO A 145 10.71 15.31 -6.37
CA PRO A 145 10.15 16.48 -7.05
C PRO A 145 8.67 16.32 -7.38
N VAL A 146 8.15 15.09 -7.28
CA VAL A 146 6.81 14.71 -7.73
C VAL A 146 6.17 13.75 -6.73
N GLY A 147 4.87 13.92 -6.52
CA GLY A 147 4.04 13.04 -5.70
C GLY A 147 2.81 12.59 -6.48
N MET A 148 2.27 11.44 -6.07
CA MET A 148 1.05 10.86 -6.63
C MET A 148 -0.13 11.18 -5.74
N PHE A 149 -1.23 11.62 -6.34
CA PHE A 149 -2.47 11.92 -5.65
C PHE A 149 -3.63 11.27 -6.40
N ILE A 150 -4.72 11.01 -5.68
CA ILE A 150 -5.93 10.47 -6.28
C ILE A 150 -7.14 11.02 -5.52
N LYS A 151 -8.20 11.29 -6.25
CA LYS A 151 -9.51 11.54 -5.64
C LYS A 151 -9.99 10.30 -4.88
N LYS A 152 -11.01 10.45 -4.05
CA LYS A 152 -11.68 9.30 -3.40
C LYS A 152 -12.02 8.24 -4.45
N SER A 153 -11.50 7.04 -4.26
CA SER A 153 -11.54 5.94 -5.24
C SER A 153 -11.48 4.59 -4.53
N LEU A 154 -11.40 3.51 -5.32
CA LEU A 154 -11.15 2.15 -4.85
C LEU A 154 -9.80 1.66 -5.38
N ILE A 155 -9.16 0.79 -4.60
CA ILE A 155 -8.00 0.02 -5.01
C ILE A 155 -8.32 -1.46 -4.85
N PHE A 156 -7.89 -2.23 -5.85
CA PHE A 156 -8.03 -3.67 -5.94
C PHE A 156 -6.65 -4.26 -5.70
N ARG A 157 -6.42 -4.83 -4.52
CA ARG A 157 -5.13 -5.39 -4.13
C ARG A 157 -5.09 -6.88 -4.41
N SER A 158 -3.95 -7.34 -4.93
CA SER A 158 -3.64 -8.77 -5.02
C SER A 158 -3.48 -9.34 -3.62
N ASP A 159 -3.92 -10.58 -3.49
CA ASP A 159 -3.62 -11.45 -2.36
C ASP A 159 -3.62 -12.88 -2.90
N SER A 160 -2.63 -13.68 -2.53
CA SER A 160 -2.53 -15.05 -3.03
C SER A 160 -1.97 -16.01 -2.00
N ASN A 161 -2.39 -17.27 -2.14
CA ASN A 161 -1.87 -18.38 -1.34
C ASN A 161 -0.37 -18.70 -1.58
N GLY A 162 0.32 -17.91 -2.41
CA GLY A 162 1.74 -18.05 -2.70
C GLY A 162 2.59 -16.83 -2.35
N GLU A 163 2.03 -15.75 -1.79
CA GLU A 163 2.79 -14.53 -1.49
C GLU A 163 3.64 -14.62 -0.22
N ASP A 164 3.12 -15.23 0.85
CA ASP A 164 3.78 -15.27 2.16
C ASP A 164 4.09 -16.72 2.56
N LEU A 165 4.99 -17.38 1.82
CA LEU A 165 5.42 -18.74 2.10
C LEU A 165 6.73 -18.75 2.90
N GLU A 166 6.97 -19.82 3.65
CA GLU A 166 8.22 -19.96 4.40
C GLU A 166 9.43 -19.93 3.45
N GLY A 167 10.32 -18.95 3.64
CA GLY A 167 11.48 -18.74 2.78
C GLY A 167 11.18 -18.11 1.41
N TYR A 168 9.96 -17.64 1.16
CA TYR A 168 9.58 -16.96 -0.08
C TYR A 168 8.63 -15.79 0.18
N ALA A 169 9.11 -14.57 -0.13
CA ALA A 169 8.29 -13.36 -0.10
C ALA A 169 7.95 -12.93 -1.54
N GLY A 170 6.66 -13.01 -1.88
CA GLY A 170 6.06 -12.52 -3.12
C GLY A 170 5.75 -11.02 -3.10
N ALA A 171 6.41 -10.26 -2.21
CA ALA A 171 6.24 -8.82 -2.07
C ALA A 171 6.34 -8.08 -3.41
N GLY A 172 5.28 -7.35 -3.79
CA GLY A 172 5.25 -6.56 -5.03
C GLY A 172 5.28 -7.42 -6.31
N LEU A 173 5.05 -8.73 -6.20
CA LEU A 173 5.10 -9.64 -7.33
C LEU A 173 3.90 -9.44 -8.25
N TYR A 174 2.72 -9.34 -7.65
CA TYR A 174 1.44 -9.12 -8.32
C TYR A 174 1.05 -7.64 -8.24
N ASP A 175 0.13 -7.22 -9.11
CA ASP A 175 -0.27 -5.83 -9.20
C ASP A 175 -1.42 -5.51 -8.24
N SER A 176 -1.35 -4.34 -7.63
CA SER A 176 -2.51 -3.65 -7.03
C SER A 176 -2.94 -2.55 -7.97
N VAL A 177 -4.24 -2.42 -8.23
CA VAL A 177 -4.77 -1.56 -9.29
C VAL A 177 -5.77 -0.58 -8.72
N THR A 178 -5.48 0.72 -8.82
CA THR A 178 -6.45 1.77 -8.50
C THR A 178 -7.51 1.85 -9.60
N MET A 179 -8.77 2.10 -9.21
CA MET A 179 -9.88 2.25 -10.15
C MET A 179 -9.75 3.54 -10.96
N ASP A 180 -9.44 4.65 -10.29
CA ASP A 180 -9.15 5.93 -10.92
C ASP A 180 -7.65 6.10 -11.17
N LYS A 181 -7.35 6.94 -12.16
CA LYS A 181 -5.98 7.31 -12.50
C LYS A 181 -5.41 8.24 -11.44
N MET A 182 -4.17 7.97 -11.03
CA MET A 182 -3.40 8.87 -10.18
C MET A 182 -2.93 10.10 -10.97
N GLU A 183 -2.95 11.24 -10.30
CA GLU A 183 -2.41 12.50 -10.77
C GLU A 183 -1.01 12.72 -10.23
N LYS A 184 -0.10 13.06 -11.13
CA LYS A 184 1.28 13.40 -10.79
C LYS A 184 1.38 14.90 -10.57
N VAL A 185 1.74 15.29 -9.35
CA VAL A 185 1.84 16.70 -8.94
C VAL A 185 3.29 17.04 -8.62
N VAL A 186 3.75 18.21 -9.07
CA VAL A 186 5.06 18.76 -8.68
C VAL A 186 4.98 19.21 -7.23
N LEU A 187 5.91 18.73 -6.40
CA LEU A 187 5.88 18.98 -4.97
C LEU A 187 6.59 20.28 -4.63
N ASP A 188 5.91 21.12 -3.86
CA ASP A 188 6.49 22.25 -3.15
C ASP A 188 6.59 21.93 -1.65
N TYR A 189 7.82 21.80 -1.17
CA TYR A 189 8.12 21.53 0.24
C TYR A 189 8.20 22.80 1.09
N SER A 190 8.28 23.99 0.49
CA SER A 190 8.41 25.25 1.23
C SER A 190 7.16 25.58 2.05
N CYS A 191 5.98 25.13 1.56
CA CYS A 191 4.70 25.27 2.26
C CYS A 191 4.29 24.02 3.03
N ASP A 192 5.11 22.96 3.07
CA ASP A 192 4.73 21.69 3.66
C ASP A 192 4.88 21.70 5.20
N PRO A 193 3.79 21.51 5.97
CA PRO A 193 3.84 21.52 7.44
C PRO A 193 4.81 20.50 8.03
N LEU A 194 5.06 19.38 7.34
CA LEU A 194 6.04 18.38 7.77
C LEU A 194 7.48 18.91 7.72
N ILE A 195 7.72 20.04 7.04
CA ILE A 195 9.03 20.68 6.89
C ILE A 195 9.18 21.89 7.82
N TRP A 196 8.22 22.82 7.82
CA TRP A 196 8.36 24.08 8.54
C TRP A 196 7.68 24.10 9.91
N ASP A 197 6.68 23.25 10.17
CA ASP A 197 6.00 23.15 11.46
C ASP A 197 6.55 21.98 12.27
N LYS A 198 7.49 22.31 13.17
CA LYS A 198 8.12 21.31 14.05
C LYS A 198 7.13 20.62 15.00
N SER A 199 6.08 21.31 15.44
CA SER A 199 5.08 20.74 16.34
C SER A 199 4.25 19.70 15.60
N TYR A 200 3.77 20.05 14.42
CA TYR A 200 3.05 19.13 13.53
C TYR A 200 3.92 17.92 13.18
N GLN A 201 5.16 18.14 12.73
CA GLN A 201 6.10 17.08 12.39
C GLN A 201 6.33 16.09 13.55
N GLN A 202 6.61 16.60 14.75
CA GLN A 202 6.80 15.75 15.94
C GLN A 202 5.54 14.96 16.28
N SER A 203 4.36 15.58 16.17
CA SER A 203 3.07 14.91 16.39
C SER A 203 2.85 13.76 15.43
N ILE A 204 3.04 13.98 14.11
CA ILE A 204 2.87 12.94 13.09
C ILE A 204 3.86 11.79 13.30
N PHE A 205 5.15 12.09 13.50
CA PHE A 205 6.18 11.05 13.68
C PHE A 205 5.92 10.21 14.93
N LYS A 206 5.54 10.86 16.04
CA LYS A 206 5.15 10.17 17.26
C LYS A 206 3.97 9.21 17.00
N ARG A 207 2.91 9.67 16.33
CA ARG A 207 1.71 8.85 16.07
C ARG A 207 2.01 7.67 15.15
N ILE A 208 2.87 7.85 14.15
CA ILE A 208 3.33 6.75 13.29
C ILE A 208 4.12 5.73 14.12
N ALA A 209 5.05 6.18 14.97
CA ALA A 209 5.84 5.28 15.82
C ALA A 209 4.98 4.56 16.88
N GLU A 210 3.96 5.22 17.43
CA GLU A 210 2.96 4.61 18.31
C GLU A 210 2.17 3.52 17.60
N ALA A 211 1.67 3.80 16.39
CA ALA A 211 0.99 2.81 15.56
C ALA A 211 1.90 1.60 15.27
N GLY A 212 3.18 1.84 14.93
CA GLY A 212 4.15 0.78 14.70
C GLY A 212 4.37 -0.12 15.92
N LYS A 213 4.52 0.48 17.11
CA LYS A 213 4.66 -0.27 18.37
C LYS A 213 3.41 -1.07 18.72
N ILE A 214 2.22 -0.51 18.49
CA ILE A 214 0.95 -1.20 18.73
C ILE A 214 0.81 -2.41 17.80
N VAL A 215 1.06 -2.22 16.51
CA VAL A 215 0.96 -3.27 15.50
C VAL A 215 1.96 -4.41 15.79
N GLU A 216 3.23 -4.10 16.06
CA GLU A 216 4.20 -5.11 16.50
C GLU A 216 3.74 -5.86 17.77
N GLY A 217 3.17 -5.14 18.75
CA GLY A 217 2.67 -5.76 19.98
C GLY A 217 1.50 -6.73 19.73
N ILE A 218 0.64 -6.45 18.76
CA ILE A 218 -0.48 -7.32 18.36
C ILE A 218 0.04 -8.61 17.70
N PHE A 219 1.02 -8.49 16.79
CA PHE A 219 1.55 -9.63 16.04
C PHE A 219 2.66 -10.40 16.77
N GLY A 220 3.29 -9.81 17.79
CA GLY A 220 4.35 -10.44 18.59
C GLY A 220 5.70 -10.57 17.88
N SER A 221 5.85 -10.00 16.68
CA SER A 221 7.08 -10.02 15.89
C SER A 221 7.25 -8.72 15.12
N ALA A 222 8.48 -8.40 14.71
CA ALA A 222 8.77 -7.21 13.92
C ALA A 222 7.92 -7.21 12.63
N GLN A 223 7.30 -6.08 12.35
CA GLN A 223 6.45 -5.81 11.20
C GLN A 223 7.06 -4.77 10.26
N ASP A 224 6.78 -4.96 8.97
CA ASP A 224 6.85 -4.00 7.88
C ASP A 224 5.41 -3.47 7.66
N ILE A 225 5.22 -2.17 7.84
CA ILE A 225 3.90 -1.53 7.95
C ILE A 225 3.78 -0.44 6.90
N GLU A 226 2.74 -0.52 6.09
CA GLU A 226 2.36 0.56 5.18
C GLU A 226 1.15 1.31 5.77
N GLY A 227 1.21 2.63 5.72
CA GLY A 227 0.13 3.47 6.20
C GLY A 227 0.07 4.83 5.52
N VAL A 228 -0.98 5.56 5.83
CA VAL A 228 -1.20 6.91 5.33
C VAL A 228 -1.59 7.86 6.45
N VAL A 229 -1.31 9.13 6.22
CA VAL A 229 -1.74 10.26 7.05
C VAL A 229 -2.79 11.04 6.28
N LYS A 230 -3.95 11.24 6.90
CA LYS A 230 -4.98 12.13 6.38
C LYS A 230 -5.57 12.97 7.50
N ASP A 231 -5.54 14.29 7.35
CA ASP A 231 -6.08 15.24 8.35
C ASP A 231 -5.47 15.00 9.74
N ALA A 232 -4.15 14.76 9.75
CA ALA A 232 -3.38 14.36 10.92
C ALA A 232 -3.78 13.03 11.57
N GLU A 233 -4.65 12.20 10.97
CA GLU A 233 -5.01 10.85 11.43
C GLU A 233 -4.16 9.76 10.73
N ILE A 234 -3.80 8.69 11.46
CA ILE A 234 -3.04 7.56 10.91
C ILE A 234 -4.00 6.44 10.51
N TYR A 235 -3.83 5.94 9.28
CA TYR A 235 -4.53 4.76 8.78
C TYR A 235 -3.49 3.72 8.36
N ILE A 236 -3.57 2.53 8.95
CA ILE A 236 -2.76 1.39 8.51
C ILE A 236 -3.47 0.74 7.33
N VAL A 237 -2.76 0.58 6.21
CA VAL A 237 -3.33 0.02 4.98
C VAL A 237 -2.84 -1.39 4.70
N GLN A 238 -1.65 -1.74 5.20
CA GLN A 238 -1.07 -3.08 5.08
C GLN A 238 -0.06 -3.30 6.20
N THR A 239 0.08 -4.54 6.66
CA THR A 239 1.17 -4.94 7.56
C THR A 239 1.53 -6.39 7.27
N ARG A 240 2.81 -6.71 7.40
CA ARG A 240 3.34 -8.06 7.26
C ARG A 240 4.56 -8.27 8.17
N PRO A 241 4.92 -9.52 8.48
CA PRO A 241 6.18 -9.81 9.17
C PRO A 241 7.38 -9.22 8.44
N GLN A 242 8.25 -8.56 9.19
CA GLN A 242 9.55 -8.10 8.71
C GLN A 242 10.52 -9.27 8.69
N ILE A 243 10.98 -9.65 7.50
CA ILE A 243 11.93 -10.74 7.27
C ILE A 243 13.37 -10.21 7.30
#